data_AF-A0A9Q3L617-F1
#
_entry.id   AF-A0A9Q3L617-F1
#
_cell.length_a   1.000
_cell.length_b   1.000
_cell.length_c   1.000
_cell.angle_alpha   90.00
_cell.angle_beta   90.00
_cell.angle_gamma   90.00
#
_symmetry.space_group_name_H-M   'P 1'
#
loop_
_entity.id
_entity.type
_entity.pdbx_description
1 polymer ?
#
loop_
_entity_poly.entity_id
_entity_poly.type
_entity_poly.pdbx_seq_one_letter_code
_entity_poly.pdbx_strand_id
1 'polypeptide(L)'
;LVEYHPSLTSDPSSERKQIRGIDYPNEEEHDDKVKWKWRGNGILRFLTSNWQLLGYNLRDSNDLNQQENEFEPDWVITYFSKTLFTPAGVDIYAKSKRSLSLEFKMILIEAIRNCPTKSISDLADLMFDIPHD
;
A
#
# COMPACT_ATOMS: atom_id res chain seq x y z
N LEU A 1 10.35 -0.20 -8.05
CA LEU A 1 10.51 1.24 -8.39
C LEU A 1 9.46 1.97 -7.56
N VAL A 2 9.85 2.98 -6.79
CA VAL A 2 8.94 3.82 -6.00
C VAL A 2 8.95 5.20 -6.60
N GLU A 3 7.78 5.76 -6.92
CA GLU A 3 7.63 7.12 -7.41
C GLU A 3 6.96 8.00 -6.36
N TYR A 4 7.36 9.26 -6.24
CA TYR A 4 6.82 10.16 -5.23
C TYR A 4 6.86 11.62 -5.67
N HIS A 5 5.90 12.40 -5.17
CA HIS A 5 5.99 13.86 -5.21
C HIS A 5 6.81 14.36 -4.00
N PRO A 6 7.71 15.35 -4.17
CA PRO A 6 8.51 15.87 -3.07
C PRO A 6 7.67 16.60 -2.00
N SER A 7 6.47 17.07 -2.37
CA SER A 7 5.52 17.73 -1.48
C SER A 7 4.14 17.12 -1.65
N LEU A 8 3.38 17.04 -0.55
CA LEU A 8 1.96 16.68 -0.56
C LEU A 8 1.10 17.72 -1.28
N THR A 9 1.60 18.94 -1.45
CA THR A 9 0.94 20.05 -2.15
C THR A 9 1.40 20.19 -3.60
N SER A 10 2.23 19.25 -4.09
CA SER A 10 2.64 19.24 -5.49
C SER A 10 1.41 19.05 -6.38
N ASP A 11 1.40 19.74 -7.52
CA ASP A 11 0.40 19.50 -8.57
C ASP A 11 0.44 18.00 -8.96
N PRO A 12 -0.69 17.29 -8.99
CA PRO A 12 -0.75 15.88 -9.39
C PRO A 12 -0.07 15.56 -10.73
N SER A 13 -0.09 16.53 -11.65
CA SER A 13 0.53 16.44 -12.98
C SER A 13 2.04 16.76 -13.01
N SER A 14 2.61 17.18 -11.88
CA SER A 14 4.03 17.54 -11.79
C SER A 14 4.98 16.33 -11.88
N GLU A 15 6.25 16.58 -12.25
CA GLU A 15 7.25 15.54 -12.39
C GLU A 15 7.46 14.76 -11.07
N ARG A 16 7.32 13.43 -11.15
CA ARG A 16 7.52 12.52 -10.04
C ARG A 16 8.99 12.13 -9.90
N LYS A 17 9.49 12.13 -8.67
CA LYS A 17 10.82 11.58 -8.36
C LYS A 17 10.75 10.08 -8.24
N GLN A 18 11.86 9.41 -8.51
CA GLN A 18 11.94 7.95 -8.54
C GLN A 18 13.04 7.43 -7.61
N ILE A 19 12.72 6.37 -6.87
CA ILE A 19 13.65 5.58 -6.07
C ILE A 19 13.65 4.15 -6.62
N ARG A 20 14.82 3.66 -6.99
CA ARG A 20 15.00 2.30 -7.53
C ARG A 20 15.52 1.37 -6.46
N GLY A 21 15.02 0.14 -6.47
CA GLY A 21 15.39 -0.92 -5.55
C GLY A 21 14.77 -2.24 -5.95
N ILE A 22 15.03 -3.26 -5.14
CA ILE A 22 14.61 -4.65 -5.35
C ILE A 22 13.85 -5.11 -4.10
N ASP A 23 12.69 -5.73 -4.32
CA ASP A 23 11.90 -6.41 -3.31
C ASP A 23 12.25 -7.90 -3.28
N TYR A 24 12.33 -8.47 -2.09
CA TYR A 24 12.52 -9.90 -1.88
C TYR A 24 11.68 -10.37 -0.68
N PRO A 25 11.18 -11.62 -0.69
CA PRO A 25 10.45 -12.17 0.45
C PRO A 25 11.27 -12.08 1.74
N ASN A 26 10.60 -11.81 2.85
CA ASN A 26 11.26 -11.84 4.16
C ASN A 26 11.38 -13.30 4.63
N GLU A 27 12.55 -13.91 4.42
CA GLU A 27 12.81 -15.33 4.73
C GLU A 27 13.01 -15.60 6.23
N GLU A 28 13.20 -14.56 7.05
CA GLU A 28 13.48 -14.69 8.49
C GLU A 28 12.23 -15.11 9.29
N GLU A 29 11.03 -14.96 8.73
CA GLU A 29 9.76 -15.28 9.38
C GLU A 29 9.08 -16.43 8.63
N HIS A 30 9.25 -17.64 9.14
CA HIS A 30 8.82 -18.89 8.50
C HIS A 30 7.30 -19.03 8.26
N ASP A 31 6.45 -18.18 8.85
CA ASP A 31 4.99 -18.30 8.79
C ASP A 31 4.30 -17.24 7.91
N ASP A 32 4.95 -16.11 7.61
CA ASP A 32 4.26 -14.95 7.02
C ASP A 32 4.67 -14.71 5.56
N LYS A 33 4.05 -15.47 4.64
CA LYS A 33 4.22 -15.37 3.17
C LYS A 33 3.81 -14.03 2.56
N VAL A 34 3.43 -13.06 3.38
CA VAL A 34 2.94 -11.74 3.01
C VAL A 34 3.86 -10.63 3.47
N LYS A 35 5.14 -10.92 3.73
CA LYS A 35 6.16 -9.96 4.17
C LYS A 35 7.32 -9.91 3.20
N TRP A 36 7.76 -8.69 2.91
CA TRP A 36 8.84 -8.41 1.98
C TRP A 36 9.80 -7.39 2.57
N LYS A 37 11.03 -7.45 2.07
CA LYS A 37 12.06 -6.47 2.31
C LYS A 37 12.44 -5.82 1.00
N TRP A 38 12.37 -4.51 0.99
CA TRP A 38 12.88 -3.67 -0.08
C TRP A 38 14.30 -3.23 0.22
N ARG A 39 15.15 -3.18 -0.79
CA ARG A 39 16.50 -2.62 -0.71
C ARG A 39 16.77 -1.68 -1.87
N GLY A 40 17.32 -0.51 -1.59
CA GLY A 40 17.68 0.46 -2.62
C GLY A 40 18.79 -0.03 -3.56
N ASN A 41 18.88 0.56 -4.75
CA ASN A 41 19.94 0.28 -5.71
C ASN A 41 21.05 1.35 -5.68
N GLY A 42 22.25 1.00 -6.16
CA GLY A 42 23.37 1.93 -6.28
C GLY A 42 23.79 2.54 -4.93
N ILE A 43 23.77 3.86 -4.83
CA ILE A 43 24.11 4.59 -3.59
C ILE A 43 23.09 4.32 -2.45
N LEU A 44 21.85 4.00 -2.79
CA LEU A 44 20.77 3.73 -1.83
C LEU A 44 20.79 2.28 -1.31
N ARG A 45 21.80 1.48 -1.64
CA ARG A 45 21.90 0.05 -1.23
C ARG A 45 21.97 -0.21 0.27
N PHE A 46 22.19 0.84 1.06
CA PHE A 46 22.20 0.79 2.52
C PHE A 46 20.83 1.11 3.11
N LEU A 47 19.88 1.60 2.29
CA LEU A 47 18.50 1.82 2.70
C LEU A 47 17.71 0.54 2.47
N THR A 48 16.99 0.14 3.51
CA THR A 48 16.05 -0.98 3.48
C THR A 48 14.73 -0.56 4.10
N SER A 49 13.65 -1.18 3.65
CA SER A 49 12.32 -1.04 4.23
C SER A 49 11.68 -2.43 4.30
N ASN A 50 10.96 -2.74 5.38
CA ASN A 50 10.11 -3.92 5.42
C ASN A 50 8.67 -3.50 5.19
N TRP A 51 7.94 -4.29 4.41
CA TRP A 51 6.54 -4.07 4.13
C TRP A 51 5.78 -5.39 4.06
N GLN A 52 4.47 -5.31 4.24
CA GLN A 52 3.61 -6.50 4.27
C GLN A 52 2.22 -6.23 3.72
N LEU A 53 1.56 -7.29 3.27
CA LEU A 53 0.15 -7.27 2.91
C LEU A 53 -0.69 -7.44 4.18
N LEU A 54 -1.65 -6.54 4.41
CA LEU A 54 -2.61 -6.68 5.52
C LEU A 54 -3.92 -7.32 5.06
N GLY A 55 -4.29 -7.12 3.80
CA GLY A 55 -5.51 -7.67 3.22
C GLY A 55 -5.60 -7.30 1.75
N TYR A 56 -6.39 -8.06 1.00
CA TYR A 56 -6.63 -7.80 -0.41
C TYR A 56 -7.94 -8.44 -0.88
N ASN A 57 -8.52 -7.87 -1.92
CA ASN A 57 -9.49 -8.51 -2.80
C ASN A 57 -8.95 -8.34 -4.22
N LEU A 58 -8.48 -9.43 -4.82
CA LEU A 58 -7.99 -9.44 -6.19
C LEU A 58 -8.79 -10.50 -6.95
N ARG A 59 -9.63 -10.07 -7.89
CA ARG A 59 -10.34 -10.98 -8.77
C ARG A 59 -9.34 -11.75 -9.63
N ASP A 60 -9.58 -13.04 -9.81
CA ASP A 60 -8.78 -13.85 -10.72
C ASP A 60 -9.12 -13.42 -12.16
N SER A 61 -8.13 -12.87 -12.86
CA SER A 61 -8.25 -12.47 -14.25
C SER A 61 -8.58 -13.63 -15.21
N ASN A 62 -8.43 -14.88 -14.77
CA ASN A 62 -8.73 -16.07 -15.57
C ASN A 62 -10.13 -16.64 -15.34
N ASP A 63 -10.87 -16.12 -14.35
CA ASP A 63 -12.22 -16.57 -14.06
C ASP A 63 -13.24 -15.77 -14.89
N LEU A 64 -13.46 -16.23 -16.13
CA LEU A 64 -14.41 -15.63 -17.08
C LEU A 64 -15.88 -15.68 -16.61
N ASN A 65 -16.18 -16.39 -15.52
CA ASN A 65 -17.52 -16.49 -14.95
C ASN A 65 -17.76 -15.49 -13.80
N GLN A 66 -16.74 -14.75 -13.37
CA GLN A 66 -16.95 -13.60 -12.49
C GLN A 66 -17.56 -12.49 -13.33
N GLN A 67 -18.90 -12.43 -13.34
CA GLN A 67 -19.60 -11.21 -13.71
C GLN A 67 -18.93 -10.05 -12.95
N GLU A 68 -18.69 -8.94 -13.64
CA GLU A 68 -18.35 -7.69 -12.97
C GLU A 68 -19.45 -7.38 -11.96
N ASN A 69 -19.30 -7.86 -10.72
CA ASN A 69 -20.02 -7.30 -9.61
C ASN A 69 -19.49 -5.87 -9.52
N GLU A 70 -20.27 -4.91 -10.00
CA GLU A 70 -19.99 -3.47 -9.87
C GLU A 70 -19.75 -3.06 -8.40
N PHE A 71 -20.09 -3.93 -7.45
CA PHE A 71 -20.12 -3.66 -6.02
C PHE A 71 -18.76 -3.73 -5.30
N GLU A 72 -17.77 -4.52 -5.76
CA GLU A 72 -16.52 -4.71 -5.00
C GLU A 72 -15.25 -4.61 -5.87
N PRO A 73 -14.64 -3.42 -6.01
CA PRO A 73 -13.43 -3.24 -6.82
C PRO A 73 -12.24 -4.05 -6.29
N ASP A 74 -11.27 -4.34 -7.16
CA ASP A 74 -9.98 -4.93 -6.75
C ASP A 74 -9.26 -3.94 -5.80
N TRP A 75 -8.80 -4.40 -4.64
CA TRP A 75 -8.07 -3.58 -3.67
C TRP A 75 -6.99 -4.35 -2.91
N VAL A 76 -6.03 -3.61 -2.39
CA VAL A 76 -4.92 -4.12 -1.58
C VAL A 76 -4.64 -3.15 -0.44
N ILE A 77 -4.43 -3.67 0.77
CA ILE A 77 -3.96 -2.92 1.93
C ILE A 77 -2.53 -3.36 2.24
N THR A 78 -1.62 -2.41 2.31
CA THR A 78 -0.22 -2.66 2.66
C THR A 78 0.18 -1.90 3.91
N TYR A 79 1.12 -2.45 4.66
CA TYR A 79 1.79 -1.78 5.77
C TYR A 79 3.28 -1.67 5.47
N PHE A 80 3.86 -0.51 5.75
CA PHE A 80 5.30 -0.25 5.66
C PHE A 80 5.83 0.10 7.04
N SER A 81 6.89 -0.59 7.45
CA SER A 81 7.57 -0.31 8.71
C SER A 81 8.35 1.02 8.64
N LYS A 82 8.52 1.65 9.80
CA LYS A 82 9.34 2.86 9.94
C LYS A 82 10.78 2.57 9.49
N THR A 83 11.35 3.47 8.70
CA THR A 83 12.77 3.46 8.35
C THR A 83 13.51 4.58 9.07
N LEU A 84 14.82 4.72 8.83
CA LEU A 84 15.60 5.84 9.36
C LEU A 84 15.15 7.20 8.81
N PHE A 85 14.42 7.22 7.68
CA PHE A 85 14.09 8.44 6.93
C PHE A 85 12.60 8.59 6.63
N THR A 86 11.77 7.59 6.97
CA THR A 86 10.33 7.62 6.74
C THR A 86 9.58 7.05 7.94
N PRO A 87 8.44 7.65 8.34
CA PRO A 87 7.51 7.04 9.29
C PRO A 87 6.96 5.70 8.79
N ALA A 88 6.33 4.93 9.69
CA ALA A 88 5.49 3.80 9.29
C ALA A 88 4.22 4.31 8.61
N GLY A 89 3.62 3.50 7.74
CA GLY A 89 2.43 3.88 6.97
C GLY A 89 1.56 2.69 6.60
N VAL A 90 0.30 2.97 6.29
CA VAL A 90 -0.66 2.02 5.71
C VAL A 90 -1.26 2.67 4.47
N ASP A 91 -1.26 1.94 3.36
CA ASP A 91 -1.83 2.41 2.09
C ASP A 91 -2.94 1.47 1.64
N ILE A 92 -4.00 2.05 1.08
CA ILE A 92 -5.06 1.33 0.36
C ILE A 92 -4.88 1.62 -1.13
N TYR A 93 -4.60 0.58 -1.90
CA TYR A 93 -4.57 0.62 -3.35
C TYR A 93 -5.88 0.05 -3.88
N ALA A 94 -6.44 0.68 -4.91
CA ALA A 94 -7.61 0.19 -5.61
C ALA A 94 -7.34 0.17 -7.12
N LYS A 95 -7.71 -0.93 -7.77
CA LYS A 95 -7.58 -1.11 -9.22
C LYS A 95 -8.95 -0.90 -9.84
N SER A 96 -9.27 0.38 -10.07
CA SER A 96 -10.48 0.82 -10.74
C SER A 96 -10.25 2.19 -11.38
N LYS A 97 -10.95 2.49 -12.49
CA LYS A 97 -10.98 3.84 -13.08
C LYS A 97 -11.71 4.85 -12.18
N ARG A 98 -12.51 4.35 -11.24
CA ARG A 98 -13.24 5.12 -10.24
C ARG A 98 -12.67 4.82 -8.87
N SER A 99 -12.50 5.85 -8.04
CA SER A 99 -12.13 5.66 -6.63
C SER A 99 -13.08 4.70 -5.93
N LEU A 100 -12.59 4.04 -4.88
CA LEU A 100 -13.45 3.32 -3.93
C LEU A 100 -14.57 4.25 -3.45
N SER A 101 -15.79 3.73 -3.31
CA SER A 101 -16.89 4.50 -2.72
C SER A 101 -16.50 4.95 -1.31
N LEU A 102 -16.98 6.13 -0.89
CA LEU A 102 -16.65 6.66 0.44
C LEU A 102 -17.03 5.67 1.55
N GLU A 103 -18.20 5.04 1.42
CA GLU A 103 -18.67 4.01 2.34
C GLU A 103 -17.70 2.84 2.43
N PHE A 104 -17.25 2.30 1.30
CA PHE A 104 -16.34 1.17 1.28
C PHE A 104 -14.95 1.55 1.82
N LYS A 105 -14.45 2.75 1.51
CA LYS A 105 -13.21 3.27 2.13
C LYS A 105 -13.32 3.30 3.65
N MET A 106 -14.44 3.78 4.18
CA MET A 106 -14.65 3.82 5.64
C MET A 106 -14.67 2.43 6.27
N ILE A 107 -15.24 1.43 5.58
CA ILE A 107 -15.21 0.03 6.03
C ILE A 107 -13.77 -0.47 6.11
N LEU A 108 -12.94 -0.23 5.09
CA LEU A 108 -11.53 -0.63 5.11
C LEU A 108 -10.73 0.09 6.19
N ILE A 109 -10.95 1.40 6.38
CA ILE A 109 -10.30 2.19 7.44
C ILE A 109 -10.71 1.68 8.82
N GLU A 110 -11.98 1.33 9.03
CA GLU A 110 -12.45 0.76 10.29
C GLU A 110 -11.86 -0.63 10.55
N ALA A 111 -11.66 -1.44 9.51
CA ALA A 111 -10.96 -2.71 9.64
C ALA A 111 -9.49 -2.52 10.05
N ILE A 112 -8.80 -1.51 9.49
CA ILE A 112 -7.43 -1.15 9.89
C ILE A 112 -7.41 -0.67 11.35
N ARG A 113 -8.37 0.17 11.75
CA ARG A 113 -8.52 0.68 13.12
C ARG A 113 -8.71 -0.45 14.14
N ASN A 114 -9.42 -1.51 13.76
CA ASN A 114 -9.66 -2.68 14.62
C ASN A 114 -8.56 -3.75 14.52
N CYS A 115 -7.45 -3.49 13.81
CA CYS A 115 -6.31 -4.40 13.77
C CYS A 115 -5.74 -4.60 15.20
N PRO A 116 -5.52 -5.86 15.66
CA PRO A 116 -4.98 -6.12 16.99
C PRO A 116 -3.61 -5.48 17.25
N THR A 117 -2.85 -5.24 16.18
CA THR A 117 -1.53 -4.63 16.24
C THR A 117 -1.67 -3.12 16.38
N LYS A 118 -1.42 -2.59 17.58
CA LYS A 118 -1.58 -1.17 17.88
C LYS A 118 -0.83 -0.23 16.92
N SER A 119 0.38 -0.60 16.50
CA SER A 119 1.16 0.21 15.56
C SER A 119 0.54 0.32 14.16
N ILE A 120 -0.43 -0.54 13.82
CA ILE A 120 -1.21 -0.49 12.60
C ILE A 120 -2.54 0.25 12.86
N SER A 121 -3.23 -0.05 13.96
CA SER A 121 -4.49 0.62 14.30
C SER A 121 -4.33 2.14 14.40
N ASP A 122 -3.24 2.61 15.01
CA ASP A 122 -2.95 4.03 15.20
C ASP A 122 -2.72 4.78 13.86
N LEU A 123 -2.43 4.06 12.77
CA LEU A 123 -2.22 4.66 11.45
C LEU A 123 -3.52 4.94 10.70
N ALA A 124 -4.65 4.32 11.10
CA ALA A 124 -5.94 4.51 10.44
C ALA A 124 -6.39 5.98 10.45
N ASP A 125 -6.12 6.69 11.55
CA ASP A 125 -6.53 8.09 11.72
C ASP A 125 -5.60 9.09 11.00
N LEU A 126 -4.49 8.62 10.44
CA LEU A 126 -3.54 9.42 9.68
C LEU A 126 -3.74 9.30 8.16
N MET A 127 -4.67 8.44 7.72
CA MET A 127 -4.91 8.19 6.30
C MET A 127 -5.57 9.39 5.62
N PHE A 128 -5.19 9.65 4.38
CA PHE A 128 -5.75 10.71 3.54
C PHE A 128 -5.86 10.23 2.09
N ASP A 129 -6.77 10.83 1.34
CA ASP A 129 -6.92 10.55 -0.09
C ASP A 129 -5.78 11.19 -0.90
N ILE A 130 -5.17 10.41 -1.79
CA ILE A 130 -4.23 10.93 -2.79
C ILE A 130 -5.03 11.29 -4.05
N PRO A 131 -4.99 12.54 -4.52
CA PRO A 131 -5.64 12.92 -5.78
C PRO A 131 -5.01 12.14 -6.95
N HIS A 132 -5.86 11.60 -7.82
CA HIS A 132 -5.47 10.99 -9.09
C HIS A 132 -5.94 11.88 -10.25
N ASP A 133 -5.15 11.92 -11.32
CA ASP A 133 -5.47 12.62 -12.57
C ASP A 133 -6.63 11.97 -13.35
#